data_AF-A0A8T4J9R4-F1
#
_entry.id   AF-A0A8T4J9R4-F1
#
_cell.length_a   1.000
_cell.length_b   1.000
_cell.length_c   1.000
_cell.angle_alpha   90.00
_cell.angle_beta   90.00
_cell.angle_gamma   90.00
#
_symmetry.space_group_name_H-M   'P 1'
#
loop_
_entity.id
_entity.type
_entity.pdbx_description
1 polymer ?
#
loop_
_entity_poly.entity_id
_entity_poly.type
_entity_poly.pdbx_seq_one_letter_code
_entity_poly.pdbx_strand_id
1 'polypeptide(L)' 'DNGDMADEIAKDFADGKAYGITGTPGFFVNGVKLSGAQPYSVFEAAIEAALNE' A
#
# COMPACT_ATOMS: atom_id res chain seq x y z
N ASP A 1 15.56 20.59 -5.16
CA ASP A 1 15.76 19.16 -4.87
C ASP A 1 17.21 18.85 -5.23
N ASN A 2 18.01 18.46 -4.25
CA ASN A 2 19.45 18.21 -4.45
C ASN A 2 19.74 16.75 -4.79
N GLY A 3 18.71 15.92 -4.99
CA GLY A 3 18.86 14.50 -5.31
C GLY A 3 19.15 13.61 -4.10
N ASP A 4 19.20 14.18 -2.89
CA ASP A 4 19.49 13.47 -1.64
C ASP A 4 18.50 12.32 -1.33
N MET A 5 17.31 12.32 -1.96
CA MET A 5 16.27 11.31 -1.79
C MET A 5 16.12 10.38 -3.00
N ALA A 6 16.95 10.52 -4.04
CA ALA A 6 16.79 9.77 -5.29
C ALA A 6 16.84 8.25 -5.08
N ASP A 7 17.74 7.79 -4.22
CA ASP A 7 17.88 6.37 -3.89
C ASP A 7 16.68 5.84 -3.10
N GLU A 8 16.17 6.60 -2.12
CA GLU A 8 14.98 6.23 -1.36
C GLU A 8 13.73 6.21 -2.24
N ILE A 9 13.56 7.19 -3.15
CA ILE A 9 12.47 7.19 -4.13
C ILE A 9 12.53 5.95 -5.03
N ALA A 10 13.72 5.58 -5.51
CA ALA A 10 13.91 4.41 -6.36
C ALA A 10 13.60 3.11 -5.62
N LYS A 11 13.99 3.03 -4.34
CA LYS A 11 13.69 1.90 -3.45
C LYS A 11 12.20 1.77 -3.18
N ASP A 12 11.53 2.85 -2.78
CA ASP A 12 10.08 2.85 -2.54
C ASP A 12 9.29 2.44 -3.79
N PHE A 13 9.71 2.91 -4.96
CA PHE A 13 9.10 2.50 -6.23
C PHE A 13 9.34 1.01 -6.56
N ALA A 14 10.53 0.48 -6.26
CA ALA A 14 10.84 -0.94 -6.44
C ALA A 14 10.02 -1.81 -5.49
N ASP A 15 9.90 -1.42 -4.23
CA ASP A 15 9.10 -2.11 -3.21
C ASP A 15 7.63 -2.16 -3.65
N GLY A 16 7.04 -1.03 -4.05
CA GLY A 16 5.67 -0.99 -4.56
C GLY A 16 5.43 -1.98 -5.71
N LYS A 17 6.34 -2.03 -6.69
CA LYS A 17 6.26 -3.01 -7.80
C LYS A 17 6.40 -4.45 -7.31
N ALA A 18 7.31 -4.72 -6.37
CA ALA A 18 7.51 -6.06 -5.81
C ALA A 18 6.26 -6.56 -5.06
N TYR A 19 5.54 -5.66 -4.37
CA TYR A 19 4.23 -5.93 -3.77
C TYR A 19 3.08 -5.95 -4.80
N GLY A 20 3.37 -5.78 -6.09
CA GLY A 20 2.38 -5.81 -7.17
C GLY A 20 1.47 -4.57 -7.22
N ILE A 21 1.89 -3.43 -6.65
CA ILE A 21 1.20 -2.15 -6.84
C ILE A 21 1.41 -1.69 -8.28
N THR A 22 0.31 -1.48 -8.99
CA THR A 22 0.29 -1.02 -10.38
C THR A 22 -0.19 0.42 -10.53
N GLY A 23 -0.62 1.05 -9.43
CA GLY A 23 -1.15 2.41 -9.40
C GLY A 23 -1.60 2.81 -7.99
N THR A 24 -1.84 4.10 -7.79
CA THR A 24 -2.21 4.69 -6.50
C THR A 24 -3.67 5.14 -6.46
N PRO A 25 -4.35 5.08 -5.29
CA PRO A 25 -3.82 4.54 -4.04
C PRO A 25 -3.90 3.00 -4.01
N GLY A 26 -2.97 2.37 -3.30
CA GLY A 26 -2.97 0.94 -3.04
C GLY A 26 -2.55 0.69 -1.60
N PHE A 27 -3.25 -0.21 -0.91
CA PHE A 27 -3.08 -0.44 0.52
C PHE A 27 -2.90 -1.93 0.81
N PHE A 28 -2.30 -2.21 1.96
CA PHE A 28 -2.27 -3.54 2.56
C PHE A 28 -2.72 -3.44 4.02
N VAL A 29 -3.60 -4.34 4.45
CA VAL A 29 -4.00 -4.51 5.86
C VAL A 29 -3.62 -5.94 6.24
N ASN A 30 -2.57 -6.10 7.06
CA ASN A 30 -1.99 -7.41 7.43
C ASN A 30 -1.80 -8.39 6.25
N GLY A 31 -1.27 -7.90 5.12
CA GLY A 31 -1.04 -8.70 3.91
C GLY A 31 -2.23 -8.80 2.95
N VAL A 32 -3.43 -8.37 3.37
CA VAL A 32 -4.61 -8.26 2.48
C VAL A 32 -4.52 -6.99 1.64
N LYS A 33 -4.46 -7.15 0.32
CA LYS A 33 -4.35 -6.03 -0.63
C LYS A 33 -5.70 -5.36 -0.90
N LEU A 34 -5.77 -4.04 -0.79
CA LEU A 34 -6.88 -3.19 -1.24
C LEU A 34 -6.41 -2.29 -2.38
N SER A 35 -6.99 -2.45 -3.56
CA SER A 35 -6.56 -1.74 -4.77
C SER A 35 -7.47 -0.55 -5.09
N GLY A 36 -6.86 0.60 -5.36
CA GLY A 36 -7.57 1.83 -5.70
C GLY A 36 -8.16 2.55 -4.50
N ALA A 37 -8.82 3.67 -4.77
CA ALA A 37 -9.56 4.40 -3.76
C ALA A 37 -10.80 3.57 -3.37
N GLN A 38 -10.84 3.10 -2.12
CA GLN A 38 -11.94 2.32 -1.57
C GLN A 38 -12.74 3.15 -0.55
N PRO A 39 -14.03 2.85 -0.33
CA PRO A 39 -14.80 3.52 0.71
C PRO A 39 -14.37 3.06 2.11
N TYR A 40 -14.69 3.87 3.12
CA TYR A 40 -14.37 3.58 4.53
C TYR A 40 -14.78 2.17 4.98
N SER A 41 -15.98 1.71 4.59
CA SER A 41 -16.51 0.40 5.00
C SER A 41 -15.64 -0.78 4.56
N VAL A 42 -14.91 -0.65 3.45
CA VAL A 42 -13.96 -1.69 3.00
C VAL A 42 -12.75 -1.76 3.91
N PHE A 43 -12.25 -0.60 4.38
CA PHE A 43 -11.17 -0.54 5.34
C PHE A 43 -11.60 -1.06 6.71
N GLU A 44 -12.77 -0.67 7.18
CA GLU A 44 -13.35 -1.15 8.44
C GLU A 44 -13.42 -2.69 8.45
N ALA A 45 -14.02 -3.29 7.42
CA ALA A 45 -14.11 -4.74 7.32
C ALA A 45 -12.73 -5.43 7.24
N ALA A 46 -11.76 -4.86 6.51
CA ALA A 46 -10.42 -5.42 6.41
C ALA A 46 -9.67 -5.37 7.75
N ILE A 47 -9.83 -4.29 8.52
CA ILE A 47 -9.21 -4.13 9.83
C ILE A 47 -9.87 -5.05 10.87
N GLU A 48 -11.20 -5.14 10.87
CA GLU A 48 -11.92 -6.08 11.74
C GLU A 48 -11.50 -7.53 11.48
N ALA A 49 -11.34 -7.92 10.21
CA ALA A 49 -10.82 -9.23 9.86
C ALA A 49 -9.40 -9.44 10.41
N ALA A 50 -8.51 -8.45 10.25
CA ALA A 50 -7.13 -8.51 10.72
C ALA A 50 -6.97 -8.55 12.25
N LEU A 51 -7.94 -8.05 13.02
CA LEU A 51 -7.94 -8.10 14.49
C LEU A 51 -8.42 -9.44 15.06
N ASN A 52 -9.12 -10.25 14.25
CA ASN A 52 -9.71 -11.52 14.66
C ASN A 52 -8.91 -12.74 14.16
N GLU A 53 -7.74 -12.51 13.57
CA GLU A 53 -6.78 -13.53 13.13
C GLU A 53 -5.80 -13.89 14.27
#